data_AF-A0A7I9VYM8-F1
#
_entry.id   AF-A0A7I9VYM8-F1
#
_cell.length_a   1.000
_cell.length_b   1.000
_cell.length_c   1.000
_cell.angle_alpha   90.00
_cell.angle_beta   90.00
_cell.angle_gamma   90.00
#
_symmetry.space_group_name_H-M   'P 1'
#
loop_
_entity.id
_entity.type
_entity.pdbx_description
1 polymer ?
#
loop_
_entity_poly.entity_id
_entity_poly.type
_entity_poly.pdbx_seq_one_letter_code
_entity_poly.pdbx_strand_id
1 'polypeptide(L)'
;MTLGERVVIDVGVRMGRSIRKIAEELGRAPSTVMREIERNAFCYGRYRQRYRFGAPKKGGRMPSRAIALPGRRRVPSSARRPKPGKLAVNARLHDEVQTRLLEKYSPQQIARRLQLDFPDDAEMRVSPETIYQSIYVQGRGSLRRELHQCLRTGRALRKPQRRADQRRGRIPDMVNISERPPEVEDRAVPGHWEVI
;
A
#
# COMPACT_ATOMS: atom_id res chain seq x y z
N MET A 1 -0.15 -19.17 9.40
CA MET A 1 -1.46 -19.60 9.94
C MET A 1 -2.41 -19.84 8.78
N THR A 2 -2.97 -21.04 8.66
CA THR A 2 -3.84 -21.47 7.54
C THR A 2 -5.32 -21.18 7.83
N LEU A 3 -6.19 -21.39 6.82
CA LEU A 3 -7.64 -21.24 6.99
C LEU A 3 -8.21 -22.29 7.96
N GLY A 4 -7.75 -23.53 7.90
CA GLY A 4 -8.17 -24.59 8.83
C GLY A 4 -7.82 -24.25 10.28
N GLU A 5 -6.60 -23.78 10.52
CA GLU A 5 -6.17 -23.34 11.86
C GLU A 5 -7.04 -22.19 12.39
N ARG A 6 -7.48 -21.26 11.52
CA ARG A 6 -8.40 -20.16 11.90
C ARG A 6 -9.78 -20.65 12.32
N VAL A 7 -10.31 -21.67 11.65
CA VAL A 7 -11.61 -22.26 11.98
C VAL A 7 -11.56 -22.93 13.35
N VAL A 8 -10.48 -23.67 13.64
CA VAL A 8 -10.27 -24.29 14.95
C VAL A 8 -10.16 -23.24 16.06
N ILE A 9 -9.41 -22.15 15.82
CA ILE A 9 -9.35 -21.00 16.72
C ILE A 9 -10.76 -20.46 16.98
N ASP A 10 -11.53 -20.16 15.93
CA ASP A 10 -12.90 -19.62 16.03
C ASP A 10 -13.88 -20.54 16.80
N VAL A 11 -13.86 -21.84 16.53
CA VAL A 11 -14.65 -22.83 17.28
C VAL A 11 -14.21 -22.91 18.74
N GLY A 12 -12.90 -23.00 18.99
CA GLY A 12 -12.33 -23.12 20.32
C GLY A 12 -12.74 -21.99 21.26
N VAL A 13 -12.82 -20.76 20.76
CA VAL A 13 -13.24 -19.62 21.59
C VAL A 13 -14.74 -19.46 21.70
N ARG A 14 -15.53 -19.88 20.71
CA ARG A 14 -16.99 -20.01 20.92
C ARG A 14 -17.30 -21.01 22.02
N MET A 15 -16.55 -22.10 22.09
CA MET A 15 -16.64 -23.11 23.15
C MET A 15 -16.00 -22.67 24.48
N GLY A 16 -15.38 -21.49 24.55
CA GLY A 16 -14.77 -20.98 25.78
C GLY A 16 -13.48 -21.68 26.20
N ARG A 17 -12.80 -22.39 25.30
CA ARG A 17 -11.51 -23.06 25.56
C ARG A 17 -10.41 -22.03 25.81
N SER A 18 -9.41 -22.40 26.60
CA SER A 18 -8.24 -21.55 26.86
C SER A 18 -7.35 -21.44 25.62
N ILE A 19 -6.64 -20.31 25.48
CA ILE A 19 -5.68 -20.08 24.39
C ILE A 19 -4.62 -21.20 24.35
N ARG A 20 -4.16 -21.67 25.51
CA ARG A 20 -3.18 -22.75 25.61
C ARG A 20 -3.70 -24.06 25.03
N LYS A 21 -4.95 -24.42 25.33
CA LYS A 21 -5.59 -25.64 24.81
C LYS A 21 -5.80 -25.59 23.29
N ILE A 22 -6.19 -24.43 22.77
CA ILE A 22 -6.33 -24.22 21.32
C ILE A 22 -4.96 -24.28 20.63
N ALA A 23 -3.92 -23.74 21.26
CA ALA A 23 -2.57 -23.74 20.72
C ALA A 23 -1.98 -25.17 20.68
N GLU A 24 -2.25 -25.97 21.72
CA GLU A 24 -1.90 -27.39 21.79
C GLU A 24 -2.59 -28.20 20.69
N GLU A 25 -3.90 -28.02 20.51
CA GLU A 25 -4.71 -28.66 19.44
C GLU A 25 -4.20 -28.33 18.03
N LEU A 26 -3.57 -27.17 17.86
CA LEU A 26 -3.01 -26.72 16.59
C LEU A 26 -1.52 -26.99 16.42
N GLY A 27 -0.83 -27.49 17.45
CA GLY A 27 0.63 -27.60 17.46
C GLY A 27 1.34 -26.24 17.29
N ARG A 28 0.75 -25.15 17.80
CA ARG A 28 1.29 -23.78 17.69
C ARG A 28 1.62 -23.19 19.06
N ALA A 29 2.47 -22.17 19.09
CA ALA A 29 2.73 -21.42 20.31
C ALA A 29 1.46 -20.64 20.74
N PRO A 30 1.14 -20.55 22.06
CA PRO A 30 0.01 -19.77 22.57
C PRO A 30 0.02 -18.30 22.14
N SER A 31 1.21 -17.71 21.99
CA SER A 31 1.40 -16.35 21.50
C SER A 31 0.94 -16.17 20.04
N THR A 32 0.99 -17.22 19.22
CA THR A 32 0.51 -17.18 17.83
C THR A 32 -1.00 -17.11 17.78
N VAL A 33 -1.67 -17.93 18.60
CA VAL A 33 -3.13 -17.92 18.75
C VAL A 33 -3.60 -16.59 19.33
N MET A 34 -2.95 -16.08 20.39
CA MET A 34 -3.23 -14.77 20.97
C MET A 34 -3.09 -13.63 19.93
N ARG A 35 -1.97 -13.56 19.21
CA ARG A 35 -1.75 -12.54 18.17
C ARG A 35 -2.77 -12.59 17.06
N GLU A 36 -3.21 -13.78 16.66
CA GLU A 36 -4.28 -13.91 15.67
C GLU A 36 -5.62 -13.41 16.21
N ILE A 37 -5.95 -13.78 17.45
CA ILE A 37 -7.17 -13.33 18.12
C ILE A 37 -7.19 -11.81 18.20
N GLU A 38 -6.11 -11.19 18.69
CA GLU A 38 -5.97 -9.73 18.78
C GLU A 38 -6.11 -9.05 17.42
N ARG A 39 -5.46 -9.61 16.39
CA ARG A 39 -5.50 -9.10 15.01
C ARG A 39 -6.92 -9.12 14.42
N ASN A 40 -7.78 -10.03 14.86
CA ASN A 40 -9.14 -10.21 14.35
C ASN A 40 -10.26 -9.78 15.34
N ALA A 41 -9.90 -9.25 16.52
CA ALA A 41 -10.87 -8.87 17.56
C ALA A 41 -11.63 -7.57 17.27
N PHE A 42 -11.10 -6.70 16.39
CA PHE A 42 -11.61 -5.34 16.19
C PHE A 42 -12.47 -5.19 14.92
N CYS A 43 -13.56 -5.95 14.82
CA CYS A 43 -14.69 -5.59 13.96
C CYS A 43 -15.82 -6.61 14.14
N TYR A 44 -17.02 -6.11 14.45
CA TYR A 44 -18.31 -6.78 14.26
C TYR A 44 -18.31 -8.28 14.61
N GLY A 45 -18.42 -8.55 15.91
CA GLY A 45 -18.89 -9.82 16.46
C GLY A 45 -18.24 -11.07 15.88
N ARG A 46 -17.08 -11.48 16.40
CA ARG A 46 -16.66 -12.89 16.26
C ARG A 46 -15.70 -13.41 17.33
N TYR A 47 -15.10 -12.53 18.13
CA TYR A 47 -14.32 -12.93 19.29
C TYR A 47 -14.71 -12.09 20.49
N ARG A 48 -15.57 -12.64 21.35
CA ARG A 48 -16.06 -11.92 22.53
C ARG A 48 -14.87 -11.53 23.41
N GLN A 49 -14.83 -10.26 23.83
CA GLN A 49 -13.94 -9.65 24.84
C GLN A 49 -14.09 -10.29 26.24
N ARG A 50 -14.01 -11.62 26.37
CA ARG A 50 -14.14 -12.33 27.66
C ARG A 50 -12.82 -12.68 28.32
N TYR A 51 -11.68 -12.46 27.66
CA TYR A 51 -10.37 -12.92 28.14
C TYR A 51 -9.30 -11.82 28.22
N ARG A 52 -9.70 -10.56 28.45
CA ARG A 52 -8.76 -9.57 28.98
C ARG A 52 -8.73 -9.75 30.49
N PHE A 53 -7.59 -10.14 31.05
CA PHE A 53 -7.36 -10.01 32.49
C PHE A 53 -7.76 -8.58 32.91
N GLY A 54 -8.80 -8.45 33.73
CA GLY A 54 -9.31 -7.16 34.24
C GLY A 54 -10.55 -6.53 33.56
N ALA A 55 -11.25 -7.19 32.63
CA ALA A 55 -12.47 -6.60 32.04
C ALA A 55 -13.71 -6.69 32.97
N PRO A 56 -14.44 -5.59 33.24
CA PRO A 56 -15.61 -5.60 34.11
C PRO A 56 -16.76 -6.42 33.50
N LYS A 57 -17.34 -7.32 34.31
CA LYS A 57 -18.52 -8.13 33.97
C LYS A 57 -19.80 -7.28 33.98
N LYS A 58 -20.10 -6.50 32.94
CA LYS A 58 -21.47 -5.96 32.78
C LYS A 58 -21.80 -5.55 31.33
N GLY A 59 -22.92 -6.09 30.84
CA GLY A 59 -23.83 -5.42 29.89
C GLY A 59 -23.62 -5.65 28.39
N GLY A 60 -24.68 -6.13 27.72
CA GLY A 60 -24.83 -5.97 26.26
C GLY A 60 -25.03 -7.28 25.48
N ARG A 61 -26.29 -7.70 25.32
CA ARG A 61 -26.71 -8.64 24.27
C ARG A 61 -26.74 -7.85 22.95
N MET A 62 -25.99 -8.29 21.93
CA MET A 62 -26.07 -7.74 20.56
C MET A 62 -26.52 -8.86 19.61
N PRO A 63 -27.34 -8.55 18.60
CA PRO A 63 -28.09 -9.55 17.84
C PRO A 63 -27.20 -10.34 16.89
N SER A 64 -27.48 -11.63 16.81
CA SER A 64 -26.84 -12.61 15.93
C SER A 64 -27.13 -12.28 14.46
N ARG A 65 -26.18 -11.69 13.73
CA ARG A 65 -26.23 -11.66 12.26
C ARG A 65 -24.88 -11.95 11.62
N ALA A 66 -24.95 -12.81 10.60
CA ALA A 66 -23.96 -13.15 9.57
C ALA A 66 -22.74 -14.00 10.00
N ILE A 67 -22.85 -15.31 9.77
CA ILE A 67 -21.71 -16.20 9.51
C ILE A 67 -21.11 -15.76 8.17
N ALA A 68 -20.03 -14.98 8.21
CA ALA A 68 -19.23 -14.63 7.05
C ALA A 68 -17.92 -15.42 7.16
N LEU A 69 -17.65 -16.23 6.14
CA LEU A 69 -16.47 -17.10 6.04
C LEU A 69 -15.17 -16.29 6.21
N PRO A 70 -14.18 -16.78 7.00
CA PRO A 70 -12.93 -16.08 7.25
C PRO A 70 -11.95 -16.23 6.05
N GLY A 71 -12.29 -15.68 4.89
CA GLY A 71 -11.51 -15.83 3.64
C GLY A 71 -10.87 -14.56 3.08
N ARG A 72 -11.23 -13.36 3.55
CA ARG A 72 -10.66 -12.12 3.01
C ARG A 72 -9.36 -11.78 3.73
N ARG A 73 -8.22 -11.89 3.04
CA ARG A 73 -6.97 -11.22 3.43
C ARG A 73 -7.26 -9.72 3.51
N ARG A 74 -7.58 -9.21 4.71
CA ARG A 74 -7.44 -7.79 4.99
C ARG A 74 -5.95 -7.51 5.06
N VAL A 75 -5.42 -6.88 4.01
CA VAL A 75 -4.11 -6.24 4.04
C VAL A 75 -4.15 -5.26 5.23
N PRO A 76 -3.24 -5.37 6.22
CA PRO A 76 -3.22 -4.45 7.34
C PRO A 76 -3.21 -3.02 6.80
N SER A 77 -3.99 -2.12 7.39
CA SER A 77 -3.93 -0.70 7.07
C SER A 77 -2.50 -0.16 7.20
N SER A 78 -1.67 -0.74 8.06
CA SER A 78 -0.23 -0.48 8.19
C SER A 78 0.65 -0.98 7.03
N ALA A 79 0.18 -1.93 6.21
CA ALA A 79 0.84 -2.30 4.96
C ALA A 79 0.51 -1.33 3.81
N ARG A 80 -0.50 -0.47 3.98
CA ARG A 80 -0.63 0.75 3.19
C ARG A 80 0.31 1.74 3.85
N ARG A 81 1.51 1.90 3.31
CA ARG A 81 2.38 3.04 3.65
C ARG A 81 2.15 4.10 2.57
N PRO A 82 1.00 4.81 2.57
CA PRO A 82 0.77 5.86 1.58
C PRO A 82 1.82 6.93 1.83
N LYS A 83 2.80 7.04 0.93
CA LYS A 83 3.69 8.19 0.89
C LYS A 83 2.85 9.33 0.31
N PRO A 84 2.51 10.38 1.09
CA PRO A 84 1.78 11.51 0.53
C PRO A 84 2.62 12.08 -0.62
N GLY A 85 1.96 12.40 -1.74
CA GLY A 85 2.65 12.98 -2.90
C GLY A 85 3.19 14.37 -2.57
N LYS A 86 4.21 14.83 -3.27
CA LYS A 86 4.84 16.15 -3.02
C LYS A 86 3.82 17.31 -3.00
N LEU A 87 2.85 17.28 -3.92
CA LEU A 87 1.76 18.26 -4.01
C LEU A 87 0.72 18.14 -2.89
N ALA A 88 0.65 17.00 -2.18
CA ALA A 88 -0.23 16.87 -1.02
C ALA A 88 0.42 17.41 0.27
N VAL A 89 1.76 17.49 0.30
CA VAL A 89 2.52 17.94 1.47
C VAL A 89 2.83 19.43 1.37
N ASN A 90 3.22 19.92 0.18
CA ASN A 90 3.59 21.31 -0.03
C ASN A 90 2.41 22.08 -0.65
N ALA A 91 1.69 22.85 0.19
CA ALA A 91 0.53 23.64 -0.20
C ALA A 91 0.90 24.79 -1.17
N ARG A 92 2.06 25.40 -1.00
CA ARG A 92 2.51 26.49 -1.88
C ARG A 92 2.73 25.99 -3.31
N LEU A 93 3.44 24.87 -3.46
CA LEU A 93 3.66 24.23 -4.76
C LEU A 93 2.34 23.73 -5.36
N HIS A 94 1.44 23.21 -4.53
CA HIS A 94 0.10 22.81 -4.94
C HIS A 94 -0.66 23.95 -5.60
N ASP A 95 -0.74 25.10 -4.93
CA ASP A 95 -1.52 26.24 -5.38
C ASP A 95 -0.96 26.84 -6.66
N GLU A 96 0.37 26.94 -6.79
CA GLU A 96 1.01 27.38 -8.03
C GLU A 96 0.73 26.44 -9.22
N VAL A 97 0.84 25.13 -9.00
CA VAL A 97 0.52 24.16 -10.04
C VAL A 97 -0.96 24.25 -10.42
N GLN A 98 -1.85 24.44 -9.44
CA GLN A 98 -3.29 24.59 -9.69
C GLN A 98 -3.61 25.85 -10.49
N THR A 99 -3.07 27.01 -10.10
CA THR A 99 -3.28 28.29 -10.80
C THR A 99 -2.84 28.20 -12.26
N ARG A 100 -1.64 27.68 -12.51
CA ARG A 100 -1.11 27.58 -13.88
C ARG A 100 -1.86 26.55 -14.72
N LEU A 101 -2.40 25.49 -14.11
CA LEU A 101 -3.30 24.56 -14.81
C LEU A 101 -4.60 25.27 -15.21
N LEU A 102 -5.19 26.11 -14.35
CA LEU A 102 -6.39 26.89 -14.70
C LEU A 102 -6.13 27.89 -15.83
N GLU A 103 -4.93 28.46 -15.88
CA GLU A 103 -4.44 29.29 -16.99
C GLU A 103 -4.09 28.49 -18.26
N LYS A 104 -4.36 27.18 -18.28
CA LYS A 104 -4.16 26.27 -19.42
C LYS A 104 -2.70 26.03 -19.79
N TYR A 105 -1.77 26.23 -18.87
CA TYR A 105 -0.39 25.77 -19.08
C TYR A 105 -0.33 24.24 -19.10
N SER A 106 0.50 23.69 -19.99
CA SER A 106 0.78 22.26 -19.99
C SER A 106 1.65 21.85 -18.79
N PRO A 107 1.55 20.61 -18.28
CA PRO A 107 2.41 20.12 -17.20
C PRO A 107 3.92 20.27 -17.45
N GLN A 108 4.36 20.18 -18.72
CA GLN A 108 5.76 20.44 -19.09
C GLN A 108 6.14 21.92 -18.92
N GLN A 109 5.27 22.84 -19.36
CA GLN A 109 5.49 24.28 -19.20
C GLN A 109 5.52 24.66 -17.72
N ILE A 110 4.60 24.12 -16.92
CA ILE A 110 4.55 24.37 -15.47
C ILE A 110 5.85 23.94 -14.80
N ALA A 111 6.30 22.71 -15.03
CA ALA A 111 7.54 22.20 -14.44
C ALA A 111 8.76 23.06 -14.79
N ARG A 112 8.88 23.46 -16.07
CA ARG A 112 9.98 24.33 -16.53
C ARG A 112 9.87 25.74 -15.94
N ARG A 113 8.66 26.29 -15.89
CA ARG A 113 8.44 27.66 -15.42
C ARG A 113 8.68 27.78 -13.92
N LEU A 114 8.30 26.77 -13.13
CA LEU A 114 8.60 26.71 -11.70
C LEU A 114 10.12 26.74 -11.41
N GLN A 115 10.94 26.13 -12.26
CA GLN A 115 12.40 26.20 -12.13
C GLN A 115 12.97 27.59 -12.43
N LEU A 116 12.31 28.36 -13.31
CA LEU A 116 12.73 29.71 -13.68
C LEU A 116 12.25 30.76 -12.68
N ASP A 117 11.01 30.65 -12.21
CA ASP A 117 10.42 31.62 -11.29
C ASP A 117 10.93 31.42 -9.85
N PHE A 118 11.34 30.20 -9.49
CA PHE A 118 11.85 29.84 -8.16
C PHE A 118 13.20 29.10 -8.27
N PRO A 119 14.28 29.77 -8.71
CA PRO A 119 15.57 29.12 -8.95
C PRO A 119 16.20 28.57 -7.66
N ASP A 120 16.06 29.31 -6.56
CA ASP A 120 16.69 29.02 -5.26
C ASP A 120 15.87 28.07 -4.38
N ASP A 121 14.60 27.82 -4.72
CA ASP A 121 13.69 26.99 -3.93
C ASP A 121 13.57 25.58 -4.52
N ALA A 122 14.32 24.64 -3.95
CA ALA A 122 14.27 23.24 -4.35
C ALA A 122 12.90 22.58 -4.06
N GLU A 123 12.12 23.10 -3.10
CA GLU A 123 10.80 22.56 -2.80
C GLU A 123 9.82 22.85 -3.94
N MET A 124 10.01 23.94 -4.69
CA MET A 124 9.17 24.32 -5.82
C MET A 124 9.41 23.48 -7.10
N ARG A 125 10.42 22.60 -7.08
CA ARG A 125 10.74 21.72 -8.23
C ARG A 125 9.79 20.53 -8.30
N VAL A 126 9.14 20.32 -9.44
CA VAL A 126 8.26 19.16 -9.65
C VAL A 126 8.43 18.62 -11.07
N SER A 127 8.39 17.29 -11.23
CA SER A 127 8.43 16.70 -12.56
C SER A 127 7.07 16.81 -13.25
N PRO A 128 7.01 16.94 -14.59
CA PRO A 128 5.75 16.91 -15.33
C PRO A 128 4.95 15.64 -15.04
N GLU A 129 5.65 14.51 -14.85
CA GLU A 129 5.06 13.22 -14.54
C GLU A 129 4.33 13.24 -13.18
N THR A 130 4.87 13.95 -12.19
CA THR A 130 4.21 14.14 -10.89
C THR A 130 2.91 14.93 -11.04
N ILE A 131 2.90 15.98 -11.86
CA ILE A 131 1.70 16.78 -12.16
C ILE A 131 0.65 15.93 -12.90
N TYR A 132 1.08 15.13 -13.88
CA TYR A 132 0.17 14.19 -14.55
C TYR A 132 -0.44 13.18 -13.56
N GLN A 133 0.38 12.60 -12.67
CA GLN A 133 -0.13 11.66 -11.68
C GLN A 133 -1.11 12.30 -10.70
N SER A 134 -0.92 13.56 -10.29
CA SER A 134 -1.88 14.25 -9.43
C SER A 134 -3.21 14.55 -10.13
N ILE A 135 -3.20 14.77 -11.45
CA ILE A 135 -4.44 14.96 -12.22
C ILE A 135 -5.20 13.63 -12.39
N TYR A 136 -4.49 12.52 -12.62
CA TYR A 136 -5.13 11.24 -12.98
C TYR A 136 -5.45 10.32 -11.79
N VAL A 137 -4.77 10.46 -10.64
CA VAL A 137 -4.93 9.55 -9.51
C VAL A 137 -5.87 10.14 -8.46
N GLN A 138 -7.15 9.75 -8.53
CA GLN A 138 -8.24 10.15 -7.60
C GLN A 138 -7.99 9.84 -6.11
N GLY A 139 -6.93 9.09 -5.77
CA GLY A 139 -6.58 8.72 -4.39
C GLY A 139 -5.47 9.55 -3.73
N ARG A 140 -4.82 10.48 -4.45
CA ARG A 140 -3.76 11.33 -3.87
C ARG A 140 -4.25 12.70 -3.38
N GLY A 141 -5.51 13.06 -3.66
CA GLY A 141 -6.20 14.21 -3.06
C GLY A 141 -5.54 15.58 -3.27
N SER A 142 -4.56 15.67 -4.17
CA SER A 142 -3.64 16.82 -4.22
C SER A 142 -3.93 17.78 -5.36
N LEU A 143 -5.04 17.66 -6.08
CA LEU A 143 -5.45 18.59 -7.14
C LEU A 143 -6.94 18.40 -7.41
N ARG A 144 -7.63 19.48 -7.82
CA ARG A 144 -9.07 19.44 -8.15
C ARG A 144 -9.36 18.44 -9.28
N ARG A 145 -10.45 17.67 -9.11
CA ARG A 145 -10.88 16.59 -10.03
C ARG A 145 -11.13 17.08 -11.46
N GLU A 146 -11.46 18.35 -11.63
CA GLU A 146 -11.85 18.96 -12.91
C GLU A 146 -10.67 19.48 -13.74
N LEU A 147 -9.45 19.56 -13.17
CA LEU A 147 -8.28 20.13 -13.86
C LEU A 147 -7.84 19.34 -15.11
N HIS A 148 -8.32 18.10 -15.28
CA HIS A 148 -8.10 17.35 -16.52
C HIS A 148 -8.71 18.04 -17.75
N GLN A 149 -9.73 18.89 -17.59
CA GLN A 149 -10.33 19.68 -18.66
C GLN A 149 -9.40 20.78 -19.18
N CYS A 150 -8.49 21.27 -18.34
CA CYS A 150 -7.48 22.26 -18.73
C CYS A 150 -6.36 21.64 -19.58
N LEU A 151 -6.22 20.31 -19.58
CA LEU A 151 -5.27 19.63 -20.45
C LEU A 151 -5.78 19.63 -21.90
N ARG A 152 -4.87 19.83 -22.86
CA ARG A 152 -5.19 19.78 -24.30
C ARG A 152 -5.96 18.53 -24.74
N THR A 153 -5.73 17.40 -24.06
CA THR A 153 -6.42 16.13 -24.38
C THR A 153 -7.77 15.97 -23.70
N GLY A 154 -8.08 16.74 -22.66
CA GLY A 154 -9.33 16.64 -21.87
C GLY A 154 -9.55 15.29 -21.17
N ARG A 155 -8.57 14.37 -21.15
CA ARG A 155 -8.76 13.01 -20.63
C ARG A 155 -8.69 13.01 -19.11
N ALA A 156 -9.71 12.47 -18.45
CA ALA A 156 -9.69 12.21 -17.01
C ALA A 156 -8.75 11.07 -16.59
N LEU A 157 -8.36 10.20 -17.54
CA LEU A 157 -7.48 9.07 -17.31
C LEU A 157 -6.31 9.08 -18.30
N ARG A 158 -5.13 8.69 -17.82
CA ARG A 158 -3.95 8.53 -18.66
C ARG A 158 -4.16 7.43 -19.69
N LYS A 159 -3.70 7.66 -20.94
CA LYS A 159 -3.62 6.58 -21.94
C LYS A 159 -2.67 5.49 -21.42
N PRO A 160 -3.11 4.23 -21.31
CA PRO A 160 -2.23 3.13 -20.95
C PRO A 160 -1.09 3.03 -21.96
N GLN A 161 0.16 2.96 -21.47
CA GLN A 161 1.32 2.73 -22.34
C GLN A 161 1.51 1.25 -22.69
N ARG A 162 0.88 0.34 -21.94
CA ARG A 162 0.92 -1.10 -22.22
C ARG A 162 0.03 -1.41 -23.42
N ARG A 163 0.64 -1.92 -24.50
CA ARG A 163 -0.08 -2.59 -25.59
C ARG A 163 -0.19 -4.07 -25.23
N ALA A 164 -1.38 -4.66 -25.29
CA ALA A 164 -1.58 -6.07 -24.96
C ALA A 164 -0.68 -7.00 -25.82
N ASP A 165 -0.41 -6.56 -27.05
CA ASP A 165 0.38 -7.31 -28.04
C ASP A 165 1.89 -7.08 -27.91
N GLN A 166 2.32 -6.08 -27.14
CA GLN A 166 3.74 -5.90 -26.83
C GLN A 166 4.09 -6.68 -25.56
N ARG A 167 4.47 -7.95 -25.74
CA ARG A 167 5.35 -8.60 -24.76
C ARG A 167 6.68 -7.85 -24.81
N ARG A 168 7.09 -7.23 -23.69
CA ARG A 168 8.49 -6.79 -23.56
C ARG A 168 9.35 -8.00 -23.86
N GLY A 169 10.22 -7.91 -24.87
CA GLY A 169 11.13 -8.99 -25.21
C GLY A 169 11.88 -9.42 -23.96
N ARG A 170 11.89 -10.73 -23.69
CA ARG A 170 12.82 -11.31 -22.73
C ARG A 170 14.21 -11.02 -23.31
N ILE A 171 15.13 -10.51 -22.50
CA ILE A 171 16.52 -10.27 -22.95
C ILE A 171 17.02 -11.62 -23.49
N PRO A 172 17.41 -11.71 -24.78
CA PRO A 172 18.04 -12.92 -25.30
C PRO A 172 19.27 -13.24 -24.46
N ASP A 173 19.46 -14.53 -24.13
CA ASP A 173 20.60 -14.99 -23.33
C ASP A 173 20.67 -14.41 -21.91
N MET A 174 19.50 -14.14 -21.31
CA MET A 174 19.41 -13.77 -19.90
C MET A 174 19.88 -14.92 -19.00
N VAL A 175 21.12 -14.84 -18.52
CA VAL A 175 21.69 -15.75 -17.53
C VAL A 175 20.93 -15.59 -16.21
N ASN A 176 20.48 -16.71 -15.63
CA ASN A 176 19.81 -16.67 -14.34
C ASN A 176 20.82 -16.26 -13.25
N ILE A 177 20.38 -15.58 -12.19
CA ILE A 177 21.27 -15.28 -11.04
C ILE A 177 21.86 -16.59 -10.46
N SER A 178 21.12 -17.69 -10.58
CA SER A 178 21.55 -19.03 -10.15
C SER A 178 22.68 -19.63 -11.02
N GLU A 179 22.89 -19.12 -12.23
CA GLU A 179 23.89 -19.59 -13.20
C GLU A 179 25.13 -18.66 -13.23
N ARG A 180 25.20 -17.70 -12.30
CA ARG A 180 26.34 -16.81 -12.15
C ARG A 180 27.59 -17.62 -11.77
N PRO A 181 28.76 -17.37 -12.40
CA PRO A 181 30.02 -18.00 -12.01
C PRO A 181 30.39 -17.69 -10.54
N PRO A 182 30.96 -18.65 -9.80
CA PRO A 182 31.30 -18.48 -8.38
C PRO A 182 32.32 -17.36 -8.14
N GLU A 183 33.18 -17.09 -9.12
CA GLU A 183 34.20 -16.02 -9.10
C GLU A 183 33.61 -14.61 -8.85
N VAL A 184 32.30 -14.44 -9.12
CA VAL A 184 31.58 -13.19 -8.89
C VAL A 184 31.19 -13.00 -7.41
N GLU A 185 31.02 -14.08 -6.64
CA GLU A 185 30.78 -14.00 -5.19
C GLU A 185 32.02 -13.52 -4.43
N ASP A 186 33.20 -13.95 -4.88
CA ASP A 186 34.47 -13.64 -4.23
C ASP A 186 34.91 -12.19 -4.41
N ARG A 187 34.34 -11.48 -5.40
CA ARG A 187 34.63 -10.06 -5.70
C ARG A 187 36.13 -9.74 -5.81
N ALA A 188 36.95 -10.73 -6.12
CA ALA A 188 38.41 -10.62 -6.10
C ALA A 188 38.98 -9.93 -7.34
N VAL A 189 38.19 -9.81 -8.40
CA VAL A 189 38.59 -9.17 -9.67
C VAL A 189 37.99 -7.77 -9.77
N PRO A 190 38.79 -6.74 -10.15
CA PRO A 190 38.28 -5.42 -10.49
C PRO A 190 37.22 -5.51 -11.61
N GLY A 191 35.96 -5.29 -11.26
CA GLY A 191 34.80 -5.51 -12.13
C GLY A 191 33.60 -6.15 -11.42
N HIS A 192 33.85 -6.90 -10.34
CA HIS A 192 32.81 -7.50 -9.48
C HIS A 192 32.46 -6.64 -8.26
N TRP A 193 33.03 -5.44 -8.15
CA TRP A 193 32.72 -4.49 -7.08
C TRP A 193 31.45 -3.71 -7.45
N GLU A 194 30.36 -3.97 -6.73
CA GLU A 194 29.26 -3.02 -6.67
C GLU A 194 29.71 -1.85 -5.77
N VAL A 195 29.68 -0.64 -6.32
CA VAL A 195 29.91 0.58 -5.53
C VAL A 195 28.75 0.69 -4.54
N ILE A 196 29.07 0.52 -3.25
CA ILE A 196 28.14 0.71 -2.12
C ILE A 196 27.78 2.19 -1.99
#